data_AF-A0A141RIC9-F1
#
_entry.id   AF-A0A141RIC9-F1
#
_cell.length_a   1.000
_cell.length_b   1.000
_cell.length_c   1.000
_cell.angle_alpha   90.00
_cell.angle_beta   90.00
_cell.angle_gamma   90.00
#
_symmetry.space_group_name_H-M   'P 1'
#
loop_
_entity.id
_entity.type
_entity.pdbx_description
1 polymer ?
#
loop_
_entity_poly.entity_id
_entity_poly.type
_entity_poly.pdbx_seq_one_letter_code
_entity_poly.pdbx_strand_id
1 'polypeptide(L)'
;SRALSPWTGFYFLQSLLINFALGYPFSLLYAVGFTCILHLLWRSAPRMQKVLIGICSLVAAAYFPFGQAYGAPNFNTLLALHSTNMEESTEILTIFPWYNYVVGLFIFA
;
A
#
# COMPACT_ATOMS: atom_id res chain seq x y z
N SER A 1 29.19 1.87 18.19
CA SER A 1 28.32 2.52 17.18
C SER A 1 27.66 1.44 16.32
N ARG A 2 26.41 1.06 16.62
CA ARG A 2 25.64 0.20 15.69
C ARG A 2 25.18 1.10 14.55
N ALA A 3 25.88 1.06 13.42
CA ALA A 3 25.45 1.73 12.20
C ALA A 3 24.00 1.32 11.91
N LEU A 4 23.16 2.28 11.53
CA LEU A 4 21.84 2.00 10.98
C LEU A 4 22.00 0.95 9.89
N SER A 5 21.39 -0.22 10.10
CA SER A 5 21.50 -1.29 9.12
C SER A 5 20.82 -0.81 7.82
N PRO A 6 21.38 -1.12 6.64
CA PRO A 6 20.76 -0.75 5.35
C PRO A 6 19.29 -1.19 5.26
N TRP A 7 18.96 -2.31 5.89
CA TRP A 7 17.62 -2.87 6.02
C TRP A 7 16.62 -1.93 6.69
N THR A 8 17.04 -1.13 7.67
CA THR A 8 16.18 -0.13 8.31
C THR A 8 15.74 0.94 7.31
N GLY A 9 16.63 1.32 6.39
CA GLY A 9 16.31 2.24 5.29
C GLY A 9 15.29 1.65 4.31
N PHE A 10 15.42 0.37 3.97
CA PHE A 10 14.43 -0.32 3.11
C PHE A 10 13.05 -0.42 3.77
N TYR A 11 12.98 -0.76 5.05
CA TYR A 11 11.69 -0.75 5.76
C TYR A 11 11.08 0.65 5.80
N PHE A 12 11.88 1.70 5.94
CA PHE A 12 11.42 3.08 5.88
C PHE A 12 10.88 3.47 4.52
N LEU A 13 11.62 3.16 3.45
CA LEU A 13 11.16 3.41 2.10
C LEU A 13 9.86 2.66 1.80
N GLN A 14 9.79 1.37 2.16
CA GLN A 14 8.57 0.57 1.97
C GLN A 14 7.39 1.15 2.75
N SER A 15 7.63 1.57 3.99
CA SER A 15 6.60 2.19 4.83
C SER A 15 6.09 3.49 4.22
N LEU A 16 6.99 4.30 3.68
CA LEU A 16 6.65 5.56 3.00
C LEU A 16 5.83 5.29 1.73
N LEU A 17 6.25 4.33 0.90
CA LEU A 17 5.54 3.94 -0.32
C LEU A 17 4.14 3.41 -0.03
N ILE A 18 3.98 2.55 0.98
CA ILE A 18 2.67 2.03 1.40
C ILE A 18 1.76 3.16 1.88
N ASN A 19 2.26 4.06 2.73
CA ASN A 19 1.45 5.18 3.23
C ASN A 19 1.02 6.11 2.09
N PHE A 20 1.92 6.41 1.16
CA PHE A 20 1.62 7.21 -0.02
C PHE A 20 0.57 6.53 -0.90
N ALA A 21 0.72 5.23 -1.13
CA ALA A 21 -0.17 4.47 -1.99
C ALA A 21 -1.60 4.36 -1.45
N LEU A 22 -1.74 4.30 -0.11
CA LEU A 22 -3.03 4.31 0.57
C LEU A 22 -3.71 5.71 0.58
N GLY A 23 -3.05 6.73 0.01
CA GLY A 23 -3.61 8.08 -0.09
C GLY A 23 -3.52 8.90 1.19
N TYR A 24 -2.68 8.50 2.16
CA TYR A 24 -2.40 9.34 3.32
C TYR A 24 -1.57 10.57 2.93
N PRO A 25 -1.79 11.72 3.58
CA PRO A 25 -0.95 12.89 3.34
C PRO A 25 0.51 12.57 3.65
N PHE A 26 1.42 13.10 2.84
CA PHE A 26 2.85 12.87 3.00
C PHE A 26 3.30 13.35 4.39
N SER A 27 3.64 12.39 5.25
CA SER A 27 4.09 12.65 6.61
C SER A 27 5.15 11.64 7.02
N LEU A 28 6.33 12.17 7.36
CA LEU A 28 7.44 11.36 7.85
C LEU A 28 7.09 10.64 9.16
N LEU A 29 6.19 11.22 9.98
CA LEU A 29 5.77 10.60 11.23
C LEU A 29 5.03 9.27 11.01
N TYR A 30 4.19 9.17 9.97
CA TYR A 30 3.50 7.92 9.64
C TYR A 30 4.47 6.86 9.13
N ALA A 31 5.42 7.24 8.28
CA ALA A 31 6.47 6.34 7.82
C ALA A 31 7.34 5.85 8.99
N VAL A 32 7.81 6.75 9.86
CA VAL A 32 8.61 6.38 11.05
C VAL A 32 7.80 5.49 12.00
N GLY A 33 6.55 5.86 12.29
CA GLY A 33 5.66 5.07 13.15
C GLY A 33 5.49 3.64 12.65
N PHE A 34 5.18 3.49 11.36
CA PHE A 34 5.01 2.18 10.74
C PHE A 34 6.32 1.38 10.74
N THR A 35 7.47 2.02 10.46
CA THR A 35 8.78 1.32 10.58
C THR A 35 9.10 0.84 11.98
N CYS A 36 8.78 1.64 13.00
CA CYS A 36 8.99 1.24 14.40
C CYS A 36 8.15 0.01 14.75
N ILE A 37 6.90 -0.04 14.28
CA ILE A 37 6.02 -1.21 14.43
C ILE A 37 6.62 -2.42 13.72
N LEU A 38 7.05 -2.29 12.47
CA LEU A 38 7.67 -3.38 11.72
C LEU A 38 8.96 -3.89 12.40
N HIS A 39 9.78 -2.98 12.93
CA HIS A 39 11.02 -3.32 13.61
C HIS A 39 10.79 -3.99 14.97
N LEU A 40 9.74 -3.59 15.70
CA LEU A 40 9.29 -4.28 16.90
C LEU A 40 8.79 -5.69 16.56
N LEU A 41 8.00 -5.80 15.49
CA LEU A 41 7.44 -7.06 15.03
C LEU A 41 8.50 -8.03 14.51
N TRP A 42 9.59 -7.52 13.90
CA TRP A 42 10.76 -8.33 13.56
C TRP A 42 11.36 -9.03 14.78
N ARG A 43 11.48 -8.29 15.89
CA ARG A 43 12.12 -8.78 17.11
C ARG A 43 11.25 -9.79 17.85
N SER A 44 9.93 -9.62 17.83
CA SER A 44 8.99 -10.50 18.53
C SER A 44 8.53 -11.69 17.68
N ALA A 45 8.19 -11.45 16.41
CA ALA A 45 7.56 -12.43 15.53
C ALA A 45 7.92 -12.18 14.04
N PRO A 46 9.09 -12.63 13.57
CA PRO A 46 9.58 -12.32 12.22
C PRO A 46 8.70 -12.90 11.10
N ARG A 47 7.95 -13.97 11.36
CA ARG A 47 6.98 -14.53 10.40
C ARG A 47 5.78 -13.59 10.21
N MET A 48 5.24 -13.06 11.31
CA MET A 48 4.10 -12.12 11.26
C MET A 48 4.47 -10.83 10.53
N GLN A 49 5.68 -10.33 10.70
CA GLN A 49 6.13 -9.14 9.98
C GLN A 49 6.14 -9.37 8.47
N LYS A 50 6.67 -10.50 7.98
CA LYS A 50 6.68 -10.79 6.54
C LYS A 50 5.26 -10.88 5.97
N VAL A 51 4.36 -11.53 6.70
CA VAL A 51 2.93 -11.60 6.32
C VAL A 51 2.30 -10.21 6.28
N LEU A 52 2.54 -9.39 7.31
CA LEU A 52 1.99 -8.04 7.39
C LEU A 52 2.51 -7.16 6.24
N ILE A 53 3.81 -7.17 5.97
CA ILE A 53 4.39 -6.44 4.85
C ILE A 53 3.80 -6.92 3.52
N GLY A 54 3.68 -8.24 3.32
CA GLY A 54 3.08 -8.79 2.11
C GLY A 54 1.63 -8.34 1.91
N ILE A 55 0.80 -8.41 2.95
CA ILE A 55 -0.59 -7.96 2.91
C ILE A 55 -0.67 -6.45 2.66
N CYS A 56 0.07 -5.64 3.42
CA CYS A 56 0.05 -4.18 3.25
C CYS A 56 0.53 -3.75 1.87
N SER A 57 1.55 -4.40 1.32
CA SER A 57 2.09 -4.08 0.00
C SER A 57 1.13 -4.53 -1.11
N LEU A 58 0.48 -5.68 -0.95
CA LEU A 58 -0.56 -6.16 -1.88
C LEU A 58 -1.77 -5.21 -1.89
N VAL A 59 -2.27 -4.81 -0.72
CA VAL A 59 -3.38 -3.87 -0.60
C VAL A 59 -3.01 -2.51 -1.19
N ALA A 60 -1.81 -2.01 -0.87
CA ALA A 60 -1.30 -0.75 -1.43
C ALA A 60 -1.20 -0.79 -2.96
N ALA A 61 -0.65 -1.87 -3.52
CA ALA A 61 -0.51 -2.05 -4.97
C ALA A 61 -1.87 -2.15 -5.68
N ALA A 62 -2.82 -2.89 -5.11
CA ALA A 62 -4.16 -3.04 -5.67
C ALA A 62 -4.98 -1.74 -5.57
N TYR A 63 -4.83 -1.01 -4.46
CA TYR A 63 -5.57 0.22 -4.21
C TYR A 63 -5.00 1.43 -4.97
N PHE A 64 -3.70 1.48 -5.25
CA PHE A 64 -3.04 2.62 -5.89
C PHE A 64 -3.76 3.15 -7.14
N PRO A 65 -4.07 2.34 -8.18
CA PRO A 65 -4.76 2.84 -9.37
C PRO A 65 -6.18 3.38 -9.06
N PHE A 66 -6.90 2.73 -8.14
CA PHE A 66 -8.23 3.18 -7.72
C PHE A 66 -8.17 4.48 -6.92
N GLY A 67 -7.21 4.62 -6.01
CA GLY A 67 -7.01 5.82 -5.20
C GLY A 67 -6.68 7.05 -6.05
N GLN A 68 -5.97 6.88 -7.17
CA GLN A 68 -5.69 7.98 -8.10
C GLN A 68 -6.92 8.44 -8.88
N ALA A 69 -7.82 7.52 -9.25
CA ALA A 69 -9.00 7.84 -10.06
C ALA A 69 -10.23 8.26 -9.23
N TYR A 70 -10.44 7.60 -8.08
CA TYR A 70 -11.66 7.72 -7.28
C TYR A 70 -11.42 8.33 -5.89
N GLY A 71 -10.17 8.48 -5.47
CA GLY A 71 -9.83 9.00 -4.14
C GLY A 71 -10.18 8.03 -3.01
N ALA A 72 -10.40 8.57 -1.82
CA ALA A 72 -10.71 7.77 -0.63
C ALA A 72 -12.10 7.11 -0.74
N PRO A 73 -12.24 5.83 -0.35
CA PRO A 73 -13.52 5.12 -0.41
C PRO A 73 -14.56 5.79 0.48
N ASN A 74 -15.79 5.93 -0.04
CA ASN A 74 -16.94 6.48 0.68
C ASN A 74 -18.18 5.58 0.54
N PHE A 75 -19.33 6.01 1.08
CA PHE A 75 -20.57 5.25 0.97
C PHE A 75 -21.00 4.97 -0.48
N ASN A 76 -20.74 5.89 -1.41
CA ASN A 76 -21.06 5.68 -2.81
C ASN A 76 -20.15 4.60 -3.43
N THR A 77 -18.90 4.51 -3.01
CA THR A 77 -17.99 3.43 -3.42
C THR A 77 -18.51 2.06 -2.97
N LEU A 78 -19.06 1.96 -1.76
CA LEU A 78 -19.66 0.71 -1.24
C LEU A 78 -20.92 0.31 -2.02
N LEU A 79 -21.78 1.27 -2.32
CA LEU A 79 -22.98 1.02 -3.13
C LEU A 79 -22.61 0.60 -4.55
N ALA A 80 -21.64 1.28 -5.17
CA ALA A 80 -21.12 0.91 -6.48
C ALA A 80 -20.57 -0.51 -6.47
N LEU A 81 -19.76 -0.88 -5.47
CA LEU A 81 -19.22 -2.23 -5.31
C LEU A 81 -20.33 -3.30 -5.21
N HIS A 82 -21.40 -2.99 -4.49
CA HIS A 82 -22.53 -3.90 -4.33
C HIS A 82 -23.38 -4.03 -5.61
N SER A 83 -23.44 -2.98 -6.44
CA SER A 83 -24.21 -2.99 -7.69
C SER A 83 -23.41 -3.43 -8.93
N THR A 84 -22.08 -3.48 -8.85
CA THR A 84 -21.21 -3.82 -9.98
C THR A 84 -21.37 -5.26 -10.45
N ASN A 85 -21.36 -5.45 -11.76
CA ASN A 85 -21.31 -6.76 -12.41
C ASN A 85 -19.88 -7.10 -12.91
N MET A 86 -19.66 -8.33 -13.37
CA MET A 86 -18.36 -8.79 -13.86
C MET A 86 -17.88 -8.03 -15.10
N GLU A 87 -18.80 -7.69 -16.02
CA GLU A 87 -18.49 -6.90 -17.22
C GLU A 87 -18.06 -5.47 -16.87
N GLU A 88 -18.76 -4.85 -15.92
CA GLU A 88 -18.43 -3.50 -15.45
C GLU A 88 -17.07 -3.48 -14.71
N SER A 89 -16.76 -4.56 -13.98
CA SER A 89 -15.47 -4.71 -13.29
C SER A 89 -14.29 -4.82 -14.26
N THR A 90 -14.44 -5.50 -15.40
CA THR A 90 -13.37 -5.61 -16.40
C THR A 90 -13.18 -4.31 -17.17
N GLU A 91 -14.26 -3.58 -17.47
CA GLU A 91 -14.18 -2.24 -18.06
C GLU A 91 -13.39 -1.29 -17.17
N ILE A 92 -13.67 -1.26 -15.86
CA ILE A 92 -12.94 -0.41 -14.90
C ILE A 92 -11.43 -0.68 -14.91
N LEU A 93 -11.00 -1.94 -15.04
CA LEU A 93 -9.58 -2.29 -15.13
C LEU A 93 -8.90 -1.84 -16.43
N THR A 94 -9.66 -1.41 -17.45
CA THR A 94 -9.09 -0.85 -18.69
C THR A 94 -9.04 0.67 -18.70
N ILE A 95 -9.79 1.31 -17.79
CA ILE A 95 -9.87 2.78 -17.68
C ILE A 95 -8.60 3.34 -17.05
N PHE A 96 -7.97 2.61 -16.13
CA PHE A 96 -6.79 3.13 -15.44
C PHE A 96 -5.58 3.22 -16.39
N PRO A 97 -4.83 4.34 -16.35
CA PRO A 97 -3.60 4.44 -17.12
C PRO A 97 -2.62 3.33 -16.76
N TRP A 98 -1.96 2.76 -17.76
CA TRP A 98 -1.02 1.65 -17.59
C TRP A 98 0.10 1.95 -16.58
N TYR A 99 0.55 3.21 -16.48
CA TYR A 99 1.60 3.61 -15.54
C TYR A 99 1.19 3.44 -14.08
N ASN A 100 -0.10 3.53 -13.74
CA ASN A 100 -0.55 3.31 -12.36
C ASN A 100 -0.40 1.84 -11.94
N TYR A 101 -0.57 0.90 -12.87
CA TYR A 101 -0.29 -0.51 -12.61
C TYR A 101 1.19 -0.79 -12.42
N VAL A 102 2.05 -0.12 -13.20
CA VAL A 102 3.52 -0.23 -13.05
C VAL A 102 3.96 0.29 -11.69
N VAL A 103 3.41 1.42 -11.23
CA VAL A 103 3.68 1.94 -9.87
C VAL A 103 3.16 0.99 -8.80
N GLY A 104 1.97 0.41 -8.98
CA GLY A 104 1.44 -0.63 -8.09
C GLY A 104 2.39 -1.84 -7.96
N LEU A 105 2.91 -2.33 -9.08
CA LEU A 105 3.90 -3.42 -9.09
C LEU A 105 5.21 -3.02 -8.40
N PHE A 106 5.66 -1.77 -8.55
CA PHE A 106 6.84 -1.25 -7.87
C PHE A 106 6.66 -1.15 -6.35
N ILE A 107 5.45 -0.84 -5.86
CA ILE A 107 5.13 -0.81 -4.42
C ILE A 107 5.11 -2.24 -3.83
N PHE A 108 4.75 -3.22 -4.64
CA PHE A 108 4.68 -4.63 -4.23
C PHE A 108 6.04 -5.32 -4.17
N ALA A 109 6.96 -4.96 -5.09
CA ALA A 109 8.28 -5.58 -5.26
C ALA A 109 9.26 -5.23 -4.13
#